data_AF-A0A258Z1U2-F1
#
_entry.id   AF-A0A258Z1U2-F1
#
_cell.length_a   1.000
_cell.length_b   1.000
_cell.length_c   1.000
_cell.angle_alpha   90.00
_cell.angle_beta   90.00
_cell.angle_gamma   90.00
#
_symmetry.space_group_name_H-M   'P 1'
#
loop_
_entity.id
_entity.type
_entity.pdbx_description
1 polymer ?
#
loop_
_entity_poly.entity_id
_entity_poly.type
_entity_poly.pdbx_seq_one_letter_code
_entity_poly.pdbx_strand_id
1 'polypeptide(L)' 'MDALQKELESRKSEIINGVELFFKANMTITDWDVPEVDDHAAAMQLIALMQEALDKIKVDIASGKYDYY' A
#
# COMPACT_ATOMS: atom_id res chain seq x y z
N MET A 1 12.50 -9.02 21.14
CA MET A 1 12.50 -8.43 19.79
C MET A 1 13.93 -8.36 19.32
N ASP A 2 14.20 -8.92 18.14
CA ASP A 2 15.49 -8.78 17.46
C ASP A 2 15.71 -7.33 16.97
N ALA A 3 16.92 -7.02 16.49
CA ALA A 3 17.29 -5.68 16.07
C ALA A 3 16.46 -5.16 14.88
N LEU A 4 16.11 -6.04 13.95
CA LEU A 4 15.28 -5.72 12.79
C LEU A 4 13.85 -5.38 13.23
N GLN A 5 13.27 -6.18 14.11
CA GLN A 5 11.92 -5.97 14.62
C GLN A 5 11.80 -4.63 15.37
N LYS A 6 12.82 -4.26 16.16
CA LYS A 6 12.85 -2.95 16.84
C LYS A 6 12.94 -1.78 15.86
N GLU A 7 13.76 -1.93 14.83
CA GLU A 7 13.93 -0.90 13.79
C GLU A 7 12.62 -0.71 13.00
N LEU A 8 11.97 -1.79 12.55
CA LEU A 8 10.70 -1.72 11.84
C LEU A 8 9.56 -1.18 12.72
N GLU A 9 9.49 -1.59 13.99
CA GLU A 9 8.48 -1.08 14.92
C GLU A 9 8.67 0.44 15.15
N SER A 10 9.92 0.94 15.13
CA SER A 10 10.19 2.38 15.29
C SER A 10 9.64 3.25 14.15
N ARG A 11 9.47 2.69 12.94
CA ARG A 11 8.92 3.40 11.77
C ARG A 11 7.52 2.94 11.38
N LYS A 12 6.93 2.00 12.12
CA LYS A 12 5.63 1.40 11.79
C LYS A 12 4.53 2.42 11.54
N SER A 13 4.43 3.44 12.40
CA SER A 13 3.44 4.51 12.23
C SER A 13 3.66 5.27 10.92
N GLU A 14 4.91 5.55 10.54
CA GLU A 14 5.25 6.22 9.29
C GLU A 14 4.93 5.34 8.08
N ILE A 15 5.21 4.03 8.15
CA ILE A 15 4.86 3.06 7.11
C ILE A 15 3.34 3.01 6.90
N ILE A 16 2.56 2.89 7.98
CA ILE A 16 1.10 2.87 7.91
C ILE A 16 0.56 4.16 7.31
N ASN A 17 1.05 5.31 7.79
CA ASN A 17 0.65 6.61 7.25
C ASN A 17 1.00 6.75 5.77
N GLY A 18 2.16 6.23 5.33
CA GLY A 18 2.55 6.24 3.93
C GLY A 18 1.58 5.47 3.03
N VAL A 19 1.14 4.28 3.49
CA VAL A 19 0.12 3.48 2.77
C VAL A 19 -1.22 4.22 2.71
N GLU A 20 -1.64 4.83 3.82
CA GLU A 20 -2.89 5.60 3.88
C GLU A 20 -2.86 6.84 2.97
N LEU A 21 -1.75 7.57 2.94
CA LEU A 21 -1.56 8.72 2.06
C LEU A 21 -1.61 8.31 0.58
N PHE A 22 -0.98 7.18 0.23
CA PHE A 22 -1.03 6.66 -1.13
C PHE A 22 -2.46 6.27 -1.55
N PHE A 23 -3.21 5.60 -0.67
CA PHE A 23 -4.62 5.30 -0.91
C PHE A 23 -5.44 6.58 -1.12
N LYS A 24 -5.33 7.56 -0.20
CA LYS A 24 -6.06 8.83 -0.28
C LYS A 24 -5.74 9.62 -1.55
N ALA A 25 -4.48 9.66 -1.96
CA ALA A 25 -4.09 10.33 -3.21
C ALA A 25 -4.79 9.73 -4.43
N ASN A 26 -4.92 8.41 -4.50
CA ASN A 26 -5.61 7.73 -5.59
C ASN A 26 -7.14 7.88 -5.51
N MET A 27 -7.72 7.92 -4.31
CA MET A 27 -9.13 8.30 -4.13
C MET A 27 -9.39 9.71 -4.67
N THR A 28 -8.57 10.70 -4.31
CA THR A 28 -8.72 12.08 -4.82
C THR A 28 -8.64 12.16 -6.34
N ILE A 29 -7.76 11.39 -6.98
CA ILE A 29 -7.71 11.30 -8.44
C ILE A 29 -9.02 10.72 -8.99
N THR A 30 -9.51 9.64 -8.38
CA THR A 30 -10.77 8.98 -8.79
C THR A 30 -11.97 9.93 -8.67
N ASP A 31 -12.05 10.68 -7.57
CA ASP A 31 -13.10 11.68 -7.34
C ASP A 31 -13.03 12.83 -8.36
N TRP A 32 -11.84 13.18 -8.84
CA TRP A 32 -11.68 14.19 -9.90
C TRP A 32 -12.02 13.66 -11.29
N ASP A 33 -11.64 12.42 -11.59
CA ASP A 33 -11.84 11.81 -12.91
C ASP A 33 -13.27 11.31 -13.11
N VAL A 34 -13.93 10.83 -12.05
CA VAL A 34 -15.30 10.27 -12.07
C VAL A 34 -16.09 10.71 -10.82
N PRO A 35 -16.47 11.99 -10.72
CA PRO A 35 -17.06 12.57 -9.51
C PRO A 35 -18.44 12.02 -9.13
N GLU A 36 -19.14 11.32 -10.04
CA GLU A 36 -20.46 10.73 -9.78
C GLU A 36 -20.39 9.29 -9.23
N VAL A 37 -19.19 8.71 -9.07
CA VAL A 37 -19.04 7.33 -8.61
C VAL A 37 -19.33 7.21 -7.11
N ASP A 38 -19.79 6.03 -6.68
CA ASP A 38 -19.91 5.71 -5.25
C ASP A 38 -18.52 5.54 -4.63
N ASP A 39 -18.13 6.45 -3.74
CA ASP A 39 -16.83 6.48 -3.06
C ASP A 39 -16.48 5.13 -2.41
N HIS A 40 -17.47 4.44 -1.85
CA HIS A 40 -17.25 3.15 -1.20
C HIS A 40 -16.89 2.06 -2.22
N ALA A 41 -17.63 1.96 -3.33
CA ALA A 41 -17.30 1.04 -4.42
C ALA A 41 -15.94 1.34 -5.05
N ALA A 42 -15.58 2.62 -5.22
CA ALA A 42 -14.26 3.03 -5.70
C ALA A 42 -13.14 2.63 -4.72
N ALA A 43 -13.32 2.91 -3.43
CA ALA A 43 -12.39 2.52 -2.37
C ALA A 43 -12.14 1.01 -2.33
N MET A 44 -13.19 0.19 -2.46
CA MET A 44 -13.10 -1.27 -2.47
C MET A 44 -12.34 -1.81 -3.68
N GLN A 45 -12.50 -1.21 -4.86
CA GLN A 45 -11.73 -1.59 -6.04
C GLN A 45 -10.26 -1.14 -5.93
N LEU A 46 -10.03 0.08 -5.45
CA LEU A 46 -8.69 0.61 -5.26
C LEU A 46 -7.88 -0.23 -4.27
N ILE A 47 -8.45 -0.60 -3.12
CA ILE A 47 -7.74 -1.42 -2.13
C ILE A 47 -7.43 -2.82 -2.68
N ALA A 48 -8.29 -3.37 -3.54
CA ALA A 48 -8.02 -4.66 -4.20
C ALA A 48 -6.81 -4.56 -5.15
N LEU A 49 -6.69 -3.48 -5.93
CA LEU A 49 -5.52 -3.23 -6.78
C LEU A 49 -4.24 -3.03 -5.96
N MET A 50 -4.33 -2.28 -4.86
CA MET A 50 -3.20 -2.10 -3.94
C MET A 50 -2.77 -3.42 -3.32
N GLN A 51 -3.70 -4.30 -2.96
CA GLN A 51 -3.39 -5.64 -2.45
C GLN A 51 -2.70 -6.51 -3.51
N GLU A 52 -3.17 -6.48 -4.77
CA GLU A 52 -2.51 -7.19 -5.87
C GLU A 52 -1.06 -6.73 -6.06
N ALA A 53 -0.80 -5.42 -5.96
CA ALA A 53 0.55 -4.87 -6.04
C ALA A 53 1.44 -5.36 -4.86
N LEU A 54 0.90 -5.37 -3.64
CA LEU A 54 1.61 -5.92 -2.47
C LEU A 54 1.91 -7.41 -2.64
N ASP A 55 0.98 -8.18 -3.21
CA ASP A 55 1.18 -9.61 -3.44
C ASP A 55 2.27 -9.88 -4.50
N LYS A 56 2.38 -9.04 -5.53
CA LYS A 56 3.51 -9.09 -6.47
C LYS A 56 4.84 -8.82 -5.77
N ILE A 57 4.89 -7.85 -4.86
CA ILE A 57 6.10 -7.58 -4.06
C ILE A 57 6.46 -8.80 -3.20
N LYS A 58 5.49 -9.49 -2.61
CA LYS A 58 5.75 -10.74 -1.86
C LYS A 58 6.34 -11.83 -2.75
N VAL A 59 5.82 -11.99 -3.97
CA VAL A 59 6.37 -12.94 -4.95
C VAL A 59 7.81 -12.56 -5.31
N ASP A 60 8.07 -11.28 -5.56
CA ASP A 60 9.41 -10.78 -5.86
C ASP A 60 10.40 -11.05 -4.71
N ILE A 61 9.99 -10.82 -3.45
CA ILE A 61 10.79 -11.18 -2.25
C ILE A 61 11.07 -12.69 -2.22
N ALA A 62 10.04 -13.53 -2.40
CA ALA A 62 10.21 -14.99 -2.38
C ALA A 62 11.12 -15.51 -3.52
N SER A 63 11.22 -14.76 -4.63
CA SER A 63 12.10 -15.09 -5.75
C SER A 63 13.56 -14.64 -5.55
N GLY A 64 13.86 -13.96 -4.44
CA GLY A 64 15.20 -13.43 -4.14
C GLY A 64 15.54 -12.13 -4.87
N LYS A 65 14.56 -11.47 -5.49
CA LYS A 65 14.77 -10.22 -6.26
C LYS A 65 15.39 -9.10 -5.41
N TYR A 66 15.14 -9.12 -4.10
CA TYR A 66 15.58 -8.09 -3.15
C TYR A 66 16.72 -8.56 -2.22
N ASP A 67 17.34 -9.73 -2.46
CA ASP A 67 18.34 -10.30 -1.55
C ASP A 67 19.61 -9.44 -1.37
N TYR A 68 19.83 -8.48 -2.28
CA TYR A 68 20.99 -7.57 -2.31
C TYR A 68 20.59 -6.09 -2.32
N TYR A 69 19.37 -5.77 -1.90
CA TYR A 69 18.84 -4.40 -1.86
C TYR A 69 19.32 -3.62 -0.63
#